data_AF-R4WND0-F1
#
_entry.id   AF-R4WND0-F1
#
_cell.length_a   1.000
_cell.length_b   1.000
_cell.length_c   1.000
_cell.angle_alpha   90.00
_cell.angle_beta   90.00
_cell.angle_gamma   90.00
#
_symmetry.space_group_name_H-M   'P 1'
#
loop_
_entity.id
_entity.type
_entity.pdbx_description
1 polymer ?
#
loop_
_entity_poly.entity_id
_entity_poly.type
_entity_poly.pdbx_seq_one_letter_code
_entity_poly.pdbx_strand_id
1 'polypeptide(L)'
;MSVAQVLSKARALGVSLRIKGDLINMRGPAEALAAIKPDIAEYKPEIMAILNAAGGALIDPDGGAYLPWGPYLSSADVVRMRAELAEAIEDLADWEDWPATYRDEILSRAMRGPLCDLLPNLAHFRERVSDHNAESEARFLPRRRAWRACDDLTNRGYPLARGAGRHGGA
;
A
#
# COMPACT_ATOMS: atom_id res chain seq x y z
N MET A 1 -17.66 -18.70 26.70
CA MET A 1 -16.36 -18.04 26.38
C MET A 1 -16.57 -17.38 25.01
N SER A 2 -16.03 -16.20 24.71
CA SER A 2 -16.25 -15.58 23.40
C SER A 2 -15.22 -16.03 22.36
N VAL A 3 -15.56 -15.96 21.07
CA VAL A 3 -14.64 -16.25 19.95
C VAL A 3 -13.31 -15.49 20.11
N ALA A 4 -13.38 -14.21 20.48
CA ALA A 4 -12.19 -13.38 20.73
C ALA A 4 -11.31 -13.92 21.87
N GLN A 5 -11.91 -14.42 22.95
CA GLN A 5 -11.18 -15.00 24.08
C GLN A 5 -10.46 -16.30 23.70
N VAL A 6 -11.08 -17.13 22.85
CA VAL A 6 -10.45 -18.36 22.33
C VAL A 6 -9.21 -18.03 21.50
N LEU A 7 -9.27 -16.99 20.68
CA LEU A 7 -8.13 -16.56 19.85
C LEU A 7 -7.02 -15.91 20.66
N SER A 8 -7.39 -15.06 21.62
CA SER A 8 -6.43 -14.45 22.54
C SER A 8 -5.70 -15.53 23.35
N LYS A 9 -6.41 -16.58 23.78
CA LYS A 9 -5.82 -17.75 24.44
C LYS A 9 -4.91 -18.53 23.48
N ALA A 10 -5.33 -18.74 22.23
CA ALA A 10 -4.49 -19.37 21.21
C ALA A 10 -3.16 -18.63 21.00
N ARG A 11 -3.19 -17.29 20.93
CA ARG A 11 -1.99 -16.44 20.84
C ARG A 11 -1.10 -16.56 22.07
N ALA A 12 -1.68 -16.48 23.27
CA ALA A 12 -0.93 -16.62 24.52
C ALA A 12 -0.18 -17.96 24.60
N LEU A 13 -0.72 -18.99 23.93
CA LEU A 13 -0.13 -20.32 23.84
C LEU A 13 0.74 -20.53 22.57
N GLY A 14 0.92 -19.50 21.73
CA GLY A 14 1.75 -19.57 20.52
C GLY A 14 1.13 -20.39 19.38
N VAL A 15 -0.20 -20.52 19.34
CA VAL A 15 -0.94 -21.24 18.30
C VAL A 15 -1.37 -20.28 17.19
N SER A 16 -1.08 -20.66 15.95
CA SER A 16 -1.52 -19.99 14.73
C SER A 16 -2.61 -20.78 14.03
N LEU A 17 -3.56 -20.06 13.44
CA LEU A 17 -4.75 -20.61 12.78
C LEU A 17 -4.68 -20.33 11.28
N ARG A 18 -5.07 -21.29 10.45
CA ARG A 18 -5.16 -21.10 9.00
C ARG A 18 -6.45 -21.70 8.48
N ILE A 19 -7.14 -20.99 7.62
CA ILE A 19 -8.28 -21.55 6.89
C ILE A 19 -7.77 -22.27 5.65
N LYS A 20 -8.31 -23.45 5.38
CA LYS A 20 -8.12 -24.19 4.13
C LYS A 20 -9.48 -24.72 3.69
N GLY A 21 -10.22 -23.92 2.92
CA GLY A 21 -11.62 -24.22 2.59
C GLY A 21 -12.47 -24.26 3.87
N ASP A 22 -13.17 -25.36 4.11
CA ASP A 22 -14.04 -25.54 5.29
C ASP A 22 -13.31 -26.08 6.54
N LEU A 23 -11.98 -26.05 6.51
CA LEU A 23 -11.12 -26.62 7.56
C LEU A 23 -10.26 -25.52 8.19
N ILE A 24 -10.26 -25.51 9.52
CA ILE A 24 -9.32 -24.71 10.32
C ILE A 24 -8.11 -25.59 10.63
N ASN A 25 -6.99 -25.26 10.02
CA ASN A 25 -5.69 -25.86 10.30
C ASN A 25 -5.00 -25.09 11.44
N MET A 26 -4.37 -25.80 12.35
CA MET A 26 -3.76 -25.22 13.56
C MET A 26 -2.27 -25.58 13.60
N ARG A 27 -1.41 -24.61 13.89
CA ARG A 27 0.04 -24.80 13.99
C ARG A 27 0.54 -24.19 15.29
N GLY A 28 1.21 -24.99 16.11
CA GLY A 28 1.75 -24.55 17.39
C GLY A 28 2.31 -25.72 18.20
N PRO A 29 2.75 -25.45 19.44
CA PRO A 29 3.19 -26.49 20.38
C PRO A 29 2.08 -27.53 20.60
N ALA A 30 2.43 -28.82 20.66
CA ALA A 30 1.45 -29.91 20.75
C ALA A 30 0.53 -29.78 21.99
N GLU A 31 1.08 -29.34 23.13
CA GLU A 31 0.32 -29.10 24.37
C GLU A 31 -0.67 -27.94 24.21
N ALA A 32 -0.24 -26.86 23.54
CA ALA A 32 -1.08 -25.71 23.25
C ALA A 32 -2.22 -26.05 22.28
N LEU A 33 -1.94 -26.89 21.28
CA LEU A 33 -2.95 -27.41 20.36
C LEU A 33 -3.98 -28.27 21.10
N ALA A 34 -3.54 -29.17 21.99
CA ALA A 34 -4.45 -30.00 22.79
C ALA A 34 -5.36 -29.15 23.70
N ALA A 35 -4.82 -28.06 24.26
CA ALA A 35 -5.55 -27.16 25.15
C ALA A 35 -6.59 -26.27 24.45
N ILE A 36 -6.38 -25.91 23.18
CA ILE A 36 -7.25 -25.00 22.42
C ILE A 36 -8.21 -25.72 21.46
N LYS A 37 -7.91 -26.96 21.07
CA LYS A 37 -8.72 -27.75 20.13
C LYS A 37 -10.20 -27.91 20.54
N PRO A 38 -10.57 -28.19 21.81
CA PRO A 38 -11.99 -28.29 22.18
C PRO A 38 -12.70 -26.94 22.04
N ASP A 39 -12.06 -25.86 22.48
CA ASP A 39 -12.61 -24.51 22.37
C ASP A 39 -12.85 -24.13 20.90
N ILE A 40 -11.91 -24.41 19.99
CA ILE A 40 -12.08 -24.11 18.56
C ILE A 40 -13.14 -24.99 17.89
N ALA A 41 -13.31 -26.24 18.33
CA ALA A 41 -14.36 -27.12 17.81
C ALA A 41 -15.76 -26.63 18.21
N GLU A 42 -15.93 -26.12 19.43
CA GLU A 42 -17.19 -25.55 19.94
C GLU A 42 -17.62 -24.31 19.15
N TYR A 43 -16.69 -23.39 18.89
CA TYR A 43 -16.97 -22.13 18.20
C TYR A 43 -16.69 -22.16 16.68
N LYS A 44 -16.45 -23.35 16.10
CA LYS A 44 -16.10 -23.52 14.68
C LYS A 44 -17.05 -22.78 13.70
N PRO A 45 -18.39 -22.91 13.79
CA PRO A 45 -19.29 -22.28 12.81
C PRO A 45 -19.28 -20.75 12.90
N GLU A 46 -19.16 -20.20 14.10
CA GLU A 46 -19.08 -18.75 14.33
C GLU A 46 -17.75 -18.18 13.83
N ILE A 47 -16.65 -18.89 14.10
CA ILE A 47 -15.32 -18.56 13.57
C ILE A 47 -15.38 -18.55 12.04
N MET A 48 -15.96 -19.58 11.41
CA MET A 48 -16.10 -19.64 9.94
C MET A 48 -16.98 -18.51 9.39
N ALA A 49 -18.07 -18.17 10.06
CA ALA A 49 -18.97 -17.10 9.63
C ALA A 49 -18.28 -15.73 9.65
N ILE A 50 -17.55 -15.43 10.75
CA ILE A 50 -16.79 -14.17 10.87
C ILE A 50 -15.67 -14.13 9.83
N LEU A 51 -14.95 -15.23 9.64
CA LEU A 51 -13.86 -15.32 8.67
C LEU A 51 -14.38 -15.15 7.24
N ASN A 52 -15.48 -15.79 6.86
CA ASN A 52 -16.06 -15.61 5.52
C ASN A 52 -16.55 -14.18 5.28
N ALA A 53 -17.19 -13.55 6.27
CA ALA A 53 -17.63 -12.17 6.16
C ALA A 53 -16.46 -11.17 6.02
N ALA A 54 -15.31 -11.48 6.61
CA ALA A 54 -14.12 -10.63 6.60
C ALA A 54 -13.06 -11.05 5.54
N GLY A 55 -13.44 -11.86 4.54
CA GLY A 55 -12.54 -12.24 3.44
C GLY A 55 -11.38 -13.15 3.87
N GLY A 56 -11.60 -13.96 4.90
CA GLY A 56 -10.63 -14.87 5.48
C GLY A 56 -9.85 -14.29 6.67
N ALA A 57 -10.02 -13.01 7.02
CA ALA A 57 -9.38 -12.40 8.19
C ALA A 57 -10.27 -12.51 9.44
N LEU A 58 -9.68 -12.74 10.62
CA LEU A 58 -10.43 -12.68 11.88
C LEU A 58 -10.27 -11.31 12.49
N ILE A 59 -11.37 -10.58 12.66
CA ILE A 59 -11.34 -9.25 13.28
C ILE A 59 -11.32 -9.43 14.80
N ASP A 60 -10.28 -8.91 15.44
CA ASP A 60 -10.17 -8.85 16.89
C ASP A 60 -11.06 -7.71 17.44
N PRO A 61 -11.61 -7.83 18.66
CA PRO A 61 -12.37 -6.74 19.28
C PRO A 61 -11.64 -5.39 19.36
N ASP A 62 -10.31 -5.39 19.37
CA ASP A 62 -9.51 -4.16 19.32
C ASP A 62 -9.50 -3.49 17.93
N GLY A 63 -10.13 -4.11 16.91
CA GLY A 63 -10.18 -3.69 15.51
C GLY A 63 -9.02 -4.22 14.64
N GLY A 64 -8.11 -4.99 15.23
CA GLY A 64 -7.01 -5.66 14.56
C GLY A 64 -7.48 -6.88 13.77
N ALA A 65 -6.56 -7.45 13.00
CA ALA A 65 -6.88 -8.52 12.08
C ALA A 65 -5.86 -9.65 12.10
N TYR A 66 -6.39 -10.85 12.23
CA TYR A 66 -5.65 -12.08 12.07
C TYR A 66 -5.77 -12.59 10.63
N LEU A 67 -4.67 -12.51 9.88
CA LEU A 67 -4.61 -13.00 8.50
C LEU A 67 -4.13 -14.47 8.50
N PRO A 68 -4.82 -15.40 7.80
CA PRO A 68 -4.41 -16.81 7.73
C PRO A 68 -3.02 -17.01 7.12
N TRP A 69 -2.55 -16.07 6.32
CA TRP A 69 -1.27 -16.12 5.60
C TRP A 69 -0.22 -15.16 6.16
N GLY A 70 -0.52 -14.39 7.23
CA GLY A 70 0.32 -13.27 7.64
C GLY A 70 0.46 -13.09 9.15
N PRO A 71 1.30 -12.13 9.59
CA PRO A 71 1.35 -11.70 10.98
C PRO A 71 0.02 -11.04 11.39
N TYR A 72 -0.21 -10.97 12.70
CA TYR A 72 -1.29 -10.17 13.26
C TYR A 72 -1.08 -8.69 12.90
N LEU A 73 -2.15 -8.04 12.42
CA LEU A 73 -2.18 -6.60 12.21
C LEU A 73 -2.94 -5.96 13.37
N SER A 74 -2.32 -5.04 14.10
CA SER A 74 -3.05 -4.25 15.09
C SER A 74 -4.05 -3.32 14.41
N SER A 75 -5.07 -2.85 15.12
CA SER A 75 -5.99 -1.85 14.58
C SER A 75 -5.28 -0.58 14.13
N ALA A 76 -4.27 -0.14 14.88
CA ALA A 76 -3.43 1.00 14.51
C ALA A 76 -2.67 0.75 13.19
N ASP A 77 -2.17 -0.46 12.96
CA ASP A 77 -1.53 -0.83 11.69
C ASP A 77 -2.53 -0.83 10.54
N VAL A 78 -3.73 -1.38 10.74
CA VAL A 78 -4.78 -1.39 9.73
C VAL A 78 -5.19 0.03 9.34
N VAL A 79 -5.39 0.92 10.33
CA VAL A 79 -5.73 2.33 10.08
C VAL A 79 -4.63 3.02 9.31
N ARG A 80 -3.36 2.85 9.73
CA ARG A 80 -2.20 3.42 9.05
C ARG A 80 -2.09 2.93 7.61
N MET A 81 -2.19 1.62 7.38
CA MET A 81 -2.13 1.04 6.03
C MET A 81 -3.27 1.52 5.13
N ARG A 82 -4.47 1.74 5.68
CA ARG A 82 -5.59 2.31 4.92
C ARG A 82 -5.36 3.78 4.56
N ALA A 83 -4.78 4.56 5.46
CA ALA A 83 -4.38 5.94 5.15
C ALA A 83 -3.31 5.97 4.04
N GLU A 84 -2.27 5.15 4.16
CA GLU A 84 -1.22 5.02 3.13
C GLU A 84 -1.79 4.59 1.77
N LEU A 85 -2.79 3.70 1.76
CA LEU A 85 -3.49 3.29 0.54
C LEU A 85 -4.31 4.45 -0.06
N ALA A 86 -5.01 5.22 0.77
CA ALA A 86 -5.78 6.37 0.32
C ALA A 86 -4.88 7.44 -0.31
N GLU A 87 -3.76 7.78 0.34
CA GLU A 87 -2.77 8.73 -0.19
C GLU A 87 -2.22 8.27 -1.54
N ALA A 88 -1.83 7.00 -1.68
CA ALA A 88 -1.33 6.48 -2.95
C ALA A 88 -2.37 6.52 -4.08
N ILE A 89 -3.65 6.31 -3.76
CA ILE A 89 -4.75 6.41 -4.74
C ILE A 89 -4.99 7.87 -5.13
N GLU A 90 -4.97 8.80 -4.17
CA GLU A 90 -5.13 10.23 -4.44
C GLU A 90 -4.00 10.77 -5.30
N ASP A 91 -2.74 10.44 -4.97
CA ASP A 91 -1.58 10.79 -5.78
C ASP A 91 -1.76 10.31 -7.23
N LEU A 92 -2.09 9.03 -7.43
CA LEU A 92 -2.31 8.48 -8.77
C LEU A 92 -3.47 9.13 -9.52
N ALA A 93 -4.55 9.45 -8.82
CA ALA A 93 -5.70 10.13 -9.41
C ALA A 93 -5.31 11.52 -9.93
N ASP A 94 -4.48 12.25 -9.18
CA ASP A 94 -3.98 13.57 -9.59
C ASP A 94 -2.99 13.45 -10.76
N TRP A 95 -2.09 12.46 -10.76
CA TRP A 95 -1.12 12.23 -11.84
C TRP A 95 -1.79 11.83 -13.16
N GLU A 96 -2.85 11.03 -13.09
CA GLU A 96 -3.55 10.47 -14.26
C GLU A 96 -4.82 11.26 -14.65
N ASP A 97 -5.06 12.40 -13.99
CA ASP A 97 -6.22 13.27 -14.19
C ASP A 97 -7.55 12.50 -14.14
N TRP A 98 -7.71 11.67 -13.09
CA TRP A 98 -8.90 10.85 -12.93
C TRP A 98 -10.14 11.73 -12.66
N PRO A 99 -11.30 11.39 -13.26
CA PRO A 99 -12.55 12.01 -12.88
C PRO A 99 -12.84 11.78 -11.39
N ALA A 100 -13.31 12.82 -10.69
CA ALA A 100 -13.60 12.76 -9.25
C ALA A 100 -14.53 11.59 -8.88
N THR A 101 -15.53 11.30 -9.71
CA THR A 101 -16.44 10.17 -9.51
C THR A 101 -15.72 8.82 -9.52
N TYR A 102 -14.75 8.64 -10.43
CA TYR A 102 -13.98 7.41 -10.53
C TYR A 102 -13.04 7.25 -9.34
N ARG A 103 -12.34 8.34 -8.95
CA ARG A 103 -11.50 8.35 -7.74
C ARG A 103 -12.31 7.98 -6.49
N ASP A 104 -13.48 8.59 -6.30
CA ASP A 104 -14.32 8.37 -5.13
C ASP A 104 -14.85 6.92 -5.07
N GLU A 105 -15.16 6.32 -6.21
CA GLU A 105 -15.52 4.89 -6.31
C GLU A 105 -14.38 3.98 -5.88
N ILE A 106 -13.17 4.23 -6.38
CA ILE A 106 -11.97 3.44 -6.04
C ILE A 106 -11.63 3.61 -4.55
N LEU A 107 -11.65 4.83 -4.02
CA LEU A 107 -11.44 5.10 -2.60
C LEU A 107 -12.48 4.40 -1.72
N SER A 108 -13.77 4.52 -2.06
CA SER A 108 -14.84 3.85 -1.33
C SER A 108 -14.64 2.33 -1.30
N ARG A 109 -14.27 1.73 -2.44
CA ARG A 109 -14.00 0.29 -2.53
C ARG A 109 -12.76 -0.10 -1.73
N ALA A 110 -11.68 0.66 -1.81
CA ALA A 110 -10.45 0.39 -1.07
C ALA A 110 -10.69 0.50 0.45
N MET A 111 -11.43 1.50 0.91
CA MET A 111 -11.66 1.75 2.34
C MET A 111 -12.69 0.80 2.97
N ARG A 112 -13.66 0.33 2.19
CA ARG A 112 -14.70 -0.61 2.65
C ARG A 112 -14.39 -2.07 2.28
N GLY A 113 -13.36 -2.28 1.49
CA GLY A 113 -12.94 -3.59 1.01
C GLY A 113 -12.41 -4.48 2.14
N PRO A 114 -12.40 -5.80 1.91
CA PRO A 114 -11.94 -6.77 2.90
C PRO A 114 -10.45 -6.59 3.19
N LEU A 115 -10.02 -6.95 4.41
CA LEU A 115 -8.63 -6.80 4.82
C LEU A 115 -7.67 -7.71 4.06
N CYS A 116 -8.16 -8.78 3.43
CA CYS A 116 -7.36 -9.61 2.55
C CYS A 116 -6.81 -8.84 1.34
N ASP A 117 -7.55 -7.82 0.88
CA ASP A 117 -7.18 -7.02 -0.28
C ASP A 117 -6.30 -5.84 0.10
N LEU A 118 -6.18 -5.51 1.39
CA LEU A 118 -5.43 -4.35 1.86
C LEU A 118 -3.96 -4.40 1.45
N LEU A 119 -3.26 -5.50 1.73
CA LEU A 119 -1.84 -5.64 1.40
C LEU A 119 -1.59 -5.75 -0.12
N PRO A 120 -2.34 -6.57 -0.89
CA PRO A 120 -2.24 -6.58 -2.35
C PRO A 120 -2.50 -5.22 -2.99
N ASN A 121 -3.54 -4.50 -2.55
CA ASN A 121 -3.85 -3.17 -3.09
C ASN A 121 -2.73 -2.19 -2.76
N LEU A 122 -2.26 -2.17 -1.51
CA LEU A 122 -1.17 -1.29 -1.10
C LEU A 122 0.11 -1.55 -1.90
N ALA A 123 0.43 -2.82 -2.19
CA ALA A 123 1.56 -3.15 -3.06
C ALA A 123 1.34 -2.64 -4.49
N HIS A 124 0.17 -2.88 -5.07
CA HIS A 124 -0.18 -2.45 -6.42
C HIS A 124 -0.11 -0.93 -6.60
N PHE A 125 -0.76 -0.16 -5.72
CA PHE A 125 -0.79 1.30 -5.84
C PHE A 125 0.59 1.92 -5.56
N ARG A 126 1.37 1.37 -4.62
CA ARG A 126 2.76 1.83 -4.38
C ARG A 126 3.68 1.62 -5.57
N GLU A 127 3.56 0.47 -6.23
CA GLU A 127 4.33 0.17 -7.44
C GLU A 127 4.01 1.21 -8.52
N ARG A 128 2.72 1.46 -8.77
CA ARG A 128 2.28 2.47 -9.75
C ARG A 128 2.73 3.89 -9.42
N VAL A 129 2.66 4.31 -8.15
CA VAL A 129 3.20 5.62 -7.72
C VAL A 129 4.71 5.68 -7.97
N SER A 130 5.44 4.59 -7.68
CA SER A 130 6.89 4.53 -7.91
C SER A 130 7.24 4.64 -9.39
N ASP A 131 6.48 3.99 -10.28
CA ASP A 131 6.66 4.06 -11.72
C ASP A 131 6.45 5.49 -12.25
N HIS A 132 5.39 6.17 -11.80
CA HIS A 132 5.13 7.57 -12.15
C HIS A 132 6.21 8.52 -11.63
N ASN A 133 6.71 8.29 -10.42
CA ASN A 133 7.82 9.05 -9.87
C ASN A 133 9.10 8.87 -10.70
N ALA A 134 9.42 7.64 -11.09
CA ALA A 134 10.56 7.33 -11.95
C ALA A 134 10.42 7.98 -13.34
N GLU A 135 9.22 7.94 -13.93
CA GLU A 135 8.96 8.59 -15.22
C GLU A 135 9.07 10.12 -15.11
N SER A 136 8.52 10.71 -14.07
CA SER A 136 8.63 12.15 -13.80
C SER A 136 10.09 12.55 -13.64
N GLU A 137 10.86 11.84 -12.81
CA GLU A 137 12.28 12.10 -12.62
C GLU A 137 13.05 11.99 -13.95
N ALA A 138 12.76 10.96 -14.77
CA ALA A 138 13.32 10.81 -16.10
C ALA A 138 12.96 11.96 -17.06
N ARG A 139 11.78 12.58 -16.92
CA ARG A 139 11.39 13.79 -17.68
C ARG A 139 12.06 15.07 -17.16
N PHE A 140 12.38 15.16 -15.88
CA PHE A 140 13.01 16.35 -15.27
C PHE A 140 14.55 16.36 -15.34
N LEU A 141 15.20 15.20 -15.38
CA LEU A 141 16.66 15.07 -15.50
C LEU A 141 17.26 15.69 -16.79
N PRO A 142 16.65 15.55 -17.98
CA PRO A 142 17.08 16.24 -19.20
C PRO A 142 16.89 17.75 -19.10
N ARG A 143 15.82 18.19 -18.42
CA ARG A 143 15.45 19.61 -18.31
C ARG A 143 16.48 20.39 -17.49
N ARG A 144 16.96 19.85 -16.36
CA ARG A 144 18.05 20.48 -15.57
C ARG A 144 19.39 20.58 -16.33
N ARG A 145 19.70 19.63 -17.22
CA ARG A 145 20.91 19.69 -18.05
C ARG A 145 20.79 20.71 -19.18
N ALA A 146 19.60 20.87 -19.76
CA ALA A 146 19.35 21.84 -20.82
C ALA A 146 19.52 23.30 -20.35
N TRP A 147 19.07 23.64 -19.13
CA TRP A 147 19.25 25.00 -18.59
C TRP A 147 20.71 25.34 -18.26
N ARG A 148 21.50 24.37 -17.75
CA ARG A 148 22.96 24.58 -17.58
C ARG A 148 23.71 24.70 -18.90
N ALA A 149 23.29 23.97 -19.94
CA ALA A 149 23.91 24.06 -21.27
C ALA A 149 23.61 25.39 -21.98
N CYS A 150 22.40 25.95 -21.77
CA CYS A 150 22.06 27.29 -22.28
C CYS A 150 22.89 28.39 -21.61
N ASP A 151 23.08 28.34 -20.29
CA ASP A 151 23.94 29.29 -19.56
C ASP A 151 25.41 29.23 -20.04
N ASP A 152 25.93 28.02 -20.29
CA ASP A 152 27.31 27.79 -20.74
C ASP A 152 27.55 28.25 -22.19
N LEU A 153 26.51 28.30 -23.03
CA LEU A 153 26.57 28.84 -24.40
C LEU A 153 26.51 30.38 -24.43
N THR A 154 25.85 31.01 -23.46
CA THR A 154 25.89 32.49 -23.31
C THR A 154 27.18 33.00 -22.67
N ASN A 155 27.90 32.17 -21.90
CA ASN A 155 29.11 32.59 -21.19
C ASN A 155 30.43 32.21 -21.93
N ARG A 156 30.37 31.37 -22.97
CA ARG A 156 31.49 31.17 -23.90
C ARG A 156 31.45 32.23 -24.99
N GLY A 157 32.03 33.39 -24.67
CA GLY A 157 32.11 34.57 -25.53
C GLY A 157 32.31 34.25 -27.02
N TYR A 158 31.27 34.50 -27.80
CA TYR A 158 31.45 34.81 -29.20
C TYR A 158 32.06 36.21 -29.29
N PRO A 159 33.26 36.37 -29.88
CA PRO A 159 33.76 37.69 -30.17
C PRO A 159 32.88 38.30 -31.26
N LEU A 160 32.33 39.49 -31.01
CA LEU A 160 31.84 40.37 -32.07
C LEU A 160 33.04 40.73 -32.95
N ALA A 161 33.27 39.96 -34.00
CA ALA A 161 34.28 40.24 -35.00
C ALA A 161 33.91 41.54 -35.74
N ARG A 162 34.75 42.56 -35.53
CA ARG A 162 34.84 43.83 -36.27
C ARG A 162 34.93 43.64 -37.78
N GLY A 163 34.33 44.57 -38.52
CA GLY A 163 34.83 45.10 -39.80
C GLY A 163 34.10 46.41 -40.10
N ALA A 164 34.66 47.62 -39.96
CA ALA A 164 35.79 48.27 -40.65
C ALA A 164 35.48 48.67 -42.11
N GLY A 165 35.42 50.00 -42.36
CA GLY A 165 35.52 50.63 -43.69
C GLY A 165 34.76 51.97 -43.77
N ARG A 166 35.34 53.13 -43.43
CA ARG A 166 36.19 54.07 -44.21
C ARG A 166 35.46 55.02 -45.19
N HIS A 167 35.70 56.32 -44.95
CA HIS A 167 36.11 57.40 -45.88
C HIS A 167 35.13 58.43 -46.47
N GLY A 168 35.58 59.70 -46.41
CA GLY A 168 35.26 60.85 -47.28
C GLY A 168 33.99 61.61 -46.87
N GLY A 169 33.95 62.92 -46.62
CA GLY A 169 34.77 64.03 -47.13
C GLY A 169 33.91 64.90 -48.04
N ALA A 170 33.47 66.06 -47.54
CA ALA A 170 33.16 67.30 -48.27
C ALA A 170 32.85 68.38 -47.21
#